data_AF-G5QJ02-F1
#
_entry.id   AF-G5QJ02-F1
#
_cell.length_a   1.000
_cell.length_b   1.000
_cell.length_c   1.000
_cell.angle_alpha   90.00
_cell.angle_beta   90.00
_cell.angle_gamma   90.00
#
_symmetry.space_group_name_H-M   'P 1'
#
loop_
_entity.id
_entity.type
_entity.pdbx_description
1 polymer ?
#
loop_
_entity_poly.entity_id
_entity_poly.type
_entity_poly.pdbx_seq_one_letter_code
_entity_poly.pdbx_strand_id
1 'polypeptide(L)'
;MIPTATYRLQFRNGMTFDRAAALVPYLKNLGISHLYASPIFTATKASTHGYDVTDANEIEPSIGGREGFERLVAELKAQGLGLIIDIVPNHMASSLENAWWRDVLEYGKESRYARHFDIDWSRRLTLPFLGDTFDAVLENGEIAIKPDPATGKPTFAYYDNYYPLAPATWQGREAEILALTDKAAIADLHERQPWKLMSWRDAARSLSYRRFFEVTGLVGMRVEDKTVFDDTHRLILELVRTGAVDGLRIDHIDGLADPKAYLARLRQEVGPACYITVEKILAKGEQLPDDWPVSSPRWRRC
;
A
#
# COMPACT_ATOMS: atom_id res chain seq x y z
N MET A 1 -12.96 -12.24 20.84
CA MET A 1 -13.07 -13.70 21.12
C MET A 1 -11.87 -14.39 20.47
N ILE A 2 -11.27 -15.43 21.06
CA ILE A 2 -10.17 -16.16 20.41
C ILE A 2 -10.76 -17.08 19.32
N PRO A 3 -10.30 -17.01 18.07
CA PRO A 3 -10.77 -17.91 17.01
C PRO A 3 -10.46 -19.38 17.34
N THR A 4 -11.44 -20.28 17.15
CA THR A 4 -11.22 -21.74 17.27
C THR A 4 -10.77 -22.36 15.95
N ALA A 5 -11.27 -21.84 14.83
CA ALA A 5 -10.88 -22.21 13.48
C ALA A 5 -11.08 -21.02 12.53
N THR A 6 -10.10 -20.77 11.66
CA THR A 6 -10.11 -19.69 10.67
C THR A 6 -10.09 -20.25 9.26
N TYR A 7 -10.84 -19.65 8.33
CA TYR A 7 -10.79 -19.99 6.91
C TYR A 7 -10.27 -18.82 6.07
N ARG A 8 -9.11 -18.98 5.43
CA ARG A 8 -8.52 -17.94 4.59
C ARG A 8 -9.25 -17.84 3.26
N LEU A 9 -9.76 -16.64 2.95
CA LEU A 9 -10.36 -16.33 1.65
C LEU A 9 -9.52 -15.28 0.92
N GLN A 10 -9.17 -15.58 -0.32
CA GLN A 10 -8.49 -14.65 -1.22
C GLN A 10 -9.54 -13.87 -2.01
N PHE A 11 -9.63 -12.57 -1.77
CA PHE A 11 -10.42 -11.66 -2.60
C PHE A 11 -9.71 -11.35 -3.92
N ARG A 12 -10.47 -10.79 -4.89
CA ARG A 12 -10.07 -10.53 -6.29
C ARG A 12 -10.16 -11.79 -7.16
N ASN A 13 -9.87 -11.67 -8.45
CA ASN A 13 -9.97 -12.76 -9.44
C ASN A 13 -11.34 -13.46 -9.45
N GLY A 14 -12.41 -12.68 -9.36
CA GLY A 14 -13.79 -13.19 -9.33
C GLY A 14 -14.29 -13.63 -7.95
N MET A 15 -13.49 -13.46 -6.89
CA MET A 15 -13.95 -13.53 -5.50
C MET A 15 -14.24 -12.12 -4.96
N THR A 16 -15.53 -11.77 -4.89
CA THR A 16 -16.05 -10.51 -4.34
C THR A 16 -16.62 -10.72 -2.95
N PHE A 17 -16.96 -9.64 -2.24
CA PHE A 17 -17.67 -9.75 -0.95
C PHE A 17 -19.03 -10.43 -1.08
N ASP A 18 -19.79 -10.18 -2.16
CA ASP A 18 -21.08 -10.85 -2.38
C ASP A 18 -20.91 -12.35 -2.62
N ARG A 19 -19.85 -12.75 -3.34
CA ARG A 19 -19.54 -14.16 -3.53
C ARG A 19 -19.11 -14.81 -2.22
N ALA A 20 -18.31 -14.12 -1.40
CA ALA A 20 -17.93 -14.57 -0.07
C ALA A 20 -19.17 -14.74 0.83
N ALA A 21 -20.10 -13.78 0.81
CA ALA A 21 -21.34 -13.83 1.58
C ALA A 21 -22.20 -15.05 1.19
N ALA A 22 -22.31 -15.36 -0.10
CA ALA A 22 -23.01 -16.56 -0.57
C ALA A 22 -22.38 -17.88 -0.08
N LEU A 23 -21.09 -17.89 0.26
CA LEU A 23 -20.39 -19.06 0.81
C LEU A 23 -20.52 -19.19 2.33
N VAL A 24 -20.95 -18.15 3.04
CA VAL A 24 -20.98 -18.13 4.51
C VAL A 24 -21.80 -19.28 5.12
N PRO A 25 -22.99 -19.65 4.64
CA PRO A 25 -23.74 -20.79 5.18
C PRO A 25 -22.96 -22.12 5.05
N TYR A 26 -22.27 -22.32 3.93
CA TYR A 26 -21.40 -23.48 3.73
C TYR A 26 -20.23 -23.48 4.72
N LEU A 27 -19.57 -22.33 4.88
CA LEU A 27 -18.44 -22.18 5.81
C LEU A 27 -18.88 -22.39 7.28
N LYS A 28 -20.09 -21.97 7.63
CA LYS A 28 -20.67 -22.25 8.95
C LYS A 28 -20.82 -23.75 9.17
N ASN A 29 -21.35 -24.48 8.19
CA ASN A 29 -21.49 -25.94 8.25
C ASN A 29 -20.15 -26.67 8.28
N LEU A 30 -19.11 -26.10 7.67
CA LEU A 30 -17.74 -26.60 7.77
C LEU A 30 -17.19 -26.48 9.21
N GLY A 31 -17.78 -25.62 10.05
CA GLY A 31 -17.45 -25.48 11.47
C GLY A 31 -16.42 -24.41 11.80
N ILE A 32 -16.19 -23.45 10.89
CA ILE A 32 -15.25 -22.36 11.15
C ILE A 32 -15.84 -21.40 12.20
N SER A 33 -14.98 -20.69 12.92
CA SER A 33 -15.40 -19.61 13.82
C SER A 33 -15.24 -18.22 13.21
N HIS A 34 -14.24 -18.05 12.34
CA HIS A 34 -13.90 -16.77 11.74
C HIS A 34 -13.53 -16.95 10.27
N LEU A 35 -14.04 -16.05 9.42
CA LEU A 35 -13.47 -15.84 8.10
C LEU A 35 -12.18 -15.03 8.26
N TYR A 36 -11.12 -15.45 7.58
CA TYR A 36 -9.87 -14.71 7.49
C TYR A 36 -9.74 -14.14 6.07
N ALA A 37 -10.02 -12.85 5.93
CA ALA A 37 -9.95 -12.13 4.66
C ALA A 37 -8.49 -11.79 4.29
N SER A 38 -8.14 -11.92 3.00
CA SER A 38 -7.00 -11.18 2.42
C SER A 38 -7.20 -9.67 2.52
N PRO A 39 -6.16 -8.84 2.25
CA PRO A 39 -6.31 -7.39 2.30
C PRO A 39 -7.51 -6.92 1.46
N ILE A 40 -8.30 -6.02 2.05
CA ILE A 40 -9.58 -5.54 1.49
C ILE A 40 -9.49 -4.11 0.93
N PHE A 41 -8.33 -3.47 1.06
CA PHE A 41 -8.12 -2.08 0.69
C PHE A 41 -7.86 -1.92 -0.81
N THR A 42 -8.10 -0.71 -1.32
CA THR A 42 -7.80 -0.37 -2.70
C THR A 42 -6.31 -0.60 -2.97
N ALA A 43 -6.03 -1.36 -4.03
CA ALA A 43 -4.69 -1.72 -4.47
C ALA A 43 -4.50 -1.29 -5.93
N THR A 44 -3.35 -1.60 -6.53
CA THR A 44 -3.16 -1.34 -7.96
C THR A 44 -4.21 -2.09 -8.79
N LYS A 45 -4.61 -1.54 -9.95
CA LYS A 45 -5.65 -2.16 -10.80
C LYS A 45 -5.34 -3.60 -11.23
N ALA A 46 -4.05 -3.93 -11.39
CA ALA A 46 -3.59 -5.26 -11.77
C ALA A 46 -3.42 -6.22 -10.58
N SER A 47 -3.69 -5.74 -9.36
CA SER A 47 -3.49 -6.53 -8.15
C SER A 47 -4.36 -7.78 -8.16
N THR A 48 -3.73 -8.91 -7.83
CA THR A 48 -4.40 -10.21 -7.65
C THR A 48 -4.46 -10.62 -6.17
N HIS A 49 -3.88 -9.81 -5.28
CA HIS A 49 -3.65 -10.20 -3.88
C HIS A 49 -3.93 -9.09 -2.86
N GLY A 50 -3.87 -7.82 -3.25
CA GLY A 50 -4.22 -6.66 -2.40
C GLY A 50 -3.13 -6.16 -1.45
N TYR A 51 -1.89 -6.63 -1.58
CA TYR A 51 -0.77 -6.20 -0.70
C TYR A 51 -0.07 -4.93 -1.21
N ASP A 52 -0.27 -4.62 -2.48
CA ASP A 52 0.16 -3.42 -3.19
C ASP A 52 -0.87 -2.29 -3.03
N VAL A 53 -1.13 -1.93 -1.77
CA VAL A 53 -2.13 -0.93 -1.36
C VAL A 53 -1.84 0.45 -1.96
N THR A 54 -2.85 1.07 -2.54
CA THR A 54 -2.80 2.44 -3.08
C THR A 54 -3.61 3.42 -2.23
N ASP A 55 -4.65 2.94 -1.53
CA ASP A 55 -5.38 3.70 -0.50
C ASP A 55 -5.81 2.79 0.66
N ALA A 56 -5.21 2.99 1.84
CA ALA A 56 -5.51 2.23 3.05
C ALA A 56 -6.85 2.65 3.70
N ASN A 57 -7.52 3.68 3.18
CA ASN A 57 -8.74 4.26 3.70
C ASN A 57 -9.96 4.05 2.81
N GLU A 58 -9.82 3.28 1.74
CA GLU A 58 -10.91 2.87 0.86
C GLU A 58 -10.97 1.34 0.78
N ILE A 59 -12.19 0.80 0.93
CA ILE A 59 -12.43 -0.62 0.66
C ILE A 59 -12.50 -0.78 -0.86
N GLU A 60 -11.71 -1.70 -1.40
CA GLU A 60 -11.52 -1.90 -2.83
C GLU A 60 -12.86 -1.94 -3.61
N PRO A 61 -13.12 -0.97 -4.49
CA PRO A 61 -14.35 -0.91 -5.27
C PRO A 61 -14.57 -2.16 -6.13
N SER A 62 -13.51 -2.71 -6.76
CA SER A 62 -13.63 -3.83 -7.70
C SER A 62 -14.05 -5.16 -7.06
N ILE A 63 -13.93 -5.32 -5.74
CA ILE A 63 -14.39 -6.50 -5.01
C ILE A 63 -15.75 -6.29 -4.31
N GLY A 64 -16.39 -5.15 -4.53
CA GLY A 64 -17.72 -4.81 -4.02
C GLY A 64 -17.77 -3.55 -3.13
N GLY A 65 -16.62 -2.93 -2.85
CA GLY A 65 -16.54 -1.71 -2.06
C GLY A 65 -17.14 -1.81 -0.65
N ARG A 66 -17.43 -0.66 -0.05
CA ARG A 66 -18.01 -0.55 1.29
C ARG A 66 -19.31 -1.36 1.44
N GLU A 67 -20.24 -1.19 0.50
CA GLU A 67 -21.56 -1.81 0.60
C GLU A 67 -21.48 -3.34 0.50
N GLY A 68 -20.64 -3.87 -0.38
CA GLY A 68 -20.40 -5.31 -0.46
C GLY A 68 -19.78 -5.86 0.83
N PHE A 69 -18.81 -5.13 1.39
CA PHE A 69 -18.20 -5.50 2.66
C PHE A 69 -19.23 -5.54 3.80
N GLU A 70 -20.11 -4.54 3.89
CA GLU A 70 -21.17 -4.50 4.90
C GLU A 70 -22.16 -5.67 4.76
N ARG A 71 -22.51 -6.08 3.53
CA ARG A 71 -23.33 -7.27 3.29
C ARG A 71 -22.64 -8.55 3.77
N LEU A 72 -21.35 -8.71 3.48
CA LEU A 72 -20.57 -9.84 3.99
C LEU A 72 -20.54 -9.86 5.52
N VAL A 73 -20.28 -8.72 6.16
CA VAL A 73 -20.26 -8.61 7.63
C VAL A 73 -21.62 -8.95 8.23
N ALA A 74 -22.71 -8.47 7.63
CA ALA A 74 -24.07 -8.77 8.08
C ALA A 74 -24.36 -10.28 8.01
N GLU A 75 -23.99 -10.94 6.92
CA GLU A 75 -24.18 -12.39 6.77
C GLU A 75 -23.30 -13.20 7.74
N LEU A 76 -22.04 -12.83 7.93
CA LEU A 76 -21.17 -13.45 8.93
C LEU A 76 -21.79 -13.37 10.33
N LYS A 77 -22.27 -12.18 10.71
CA LYS A 77 -22.94 -11.96 12.00
C LYS A 77 -24.23 -12.78 12.13
N ALA A 78 -25.03 -12.87 11.07
CA ALA A 78 -26.26 -13.68 11.07
C ALA A 78 -25.97 -15.17 11.34
N GLN A 79 -24.84 -15.69 10.87
CA GLN A 79 -24.39 -17.06 11.16
C GLN A 79 -23.54 -17.20 12.44
N GLY A 80 -23.35 -16.11 13.19
CA GLY A 80 -22.49 -16.09 14.38
C GLY A 80 -21.03 -16.42 14.08
N LEU A 81 -20.52 -15.97 12.93
CA LEU A 81 -19.11 -16.04 12.53
C LEU A 81 -18.44 -14.68 12.72
N GLY A 82 -17.18 -14.69 13.13
CA GLY A 82 -16.36 -13.49 13.20
C GLY A 82 -15.56 -13.21 11.93
N LEU A 83 -14.93 -12.04 11.87
CA LEU A 83 -14.09 -11.61 10.75
C LEU A 83 -12.69 -11.20 11.22
N ILE A 84 -11.67 -11.76 10.60
CA ILE A 84 -10.28 -11.31 10.69
C ILE A 84 -9.89 -10.73 9.34
N ILE A 85 -9.35 -9.52 9.31
CA ILE A 85 -8.79 -8.93 8.09
C ILE A 85 -7.26 -8.92 8.14
N ASP A 86 -6.66 -9.07 6.97
CA ASP A 86 -5.23 -8.90 6.77
C ASP A 86 -4.89 -7.42 6.51
N ILE A 87 -3.90 -6.89 7.21
CA ILE A 87 -3.47 -5.48 7.10
C ILE A 87 -1.98 -5.41 6.77
N VAL A 88 -1.60 -4.37 6.01
CA VAL A 88 -0.26 -4.23 5.42
C VAL A 88 0.40 -2.92 5.88
N PRO A 89 0.91 -2.84 7.12
CA PRO A 89 1.43 -1.59 7.66
C PRO A 89 2.82 -1.23 7.14
N ASN A 90 3.59 -2.20 6.64
CA ASN A 90 5.00 -1.99 6.30
C ASN A 90 5.21 -1.16 5.02
N HIS A 91 4.29 -1.23 4.06
CA HIS A 91 4.51 -0.70 2.72
C HIS A 91 3.21 -0.34 2.00
N MET A 92 3.34 0.49 0.97
CA MET A 92 2.30 0.77 -0.03
C MET A 92 2.88 0.68 -1.44
N ALA A 93 2.03 0.66 -2.46
CA ALA A 93 2.47 0.70 -3.85
C ALA A 93 3.15 2.02 -4.19
N SER A 94 4.34 1.97 -4.78
CA SER A 94 5.04 3.12 -5.38
C SER A 94 4.54 3.38 -6.82
N SER A 95 3.24 3.28 -7.03
CA SER A 95 2.53 3.50 -8.31
C SER A 95 1.96 4.91 -8.37
N LEU A 96 1.78 5.45 -9.58
CA LEU A 96 1.07 6.73 -9.80
C LEU A 96 -0.42 6.68 -9.43
N GLU A 97 -0.96 5.48 -9.19
CA GLU A 97 -2.30 5.24 -8.65
C GLU A 97 -2.39 5.54 -7.15
N ASN A 98 -1.27 5.53 -6.43
CA ASN A 98 -1.22 5.92 -5.03
C ASN A 98 -1.15 7.46 -4.93
N ALA A 99 -2.24 8.07 -4.43
CA ALA A 99 -2.35 9.52 -4.34
C ALA A 99 -1.28 10.16 -3.44
N TRP A 100 -0.89 9.48 -2.36
CA TRP A 100 0.16 9.97 -1.45
C TRP A 100 1.52 9.93 -2.15
N TRP A 101 1.80 8.85 -2.87
CA TRP A 101 3.03 8.75 -3.66
C TRP A 101 3.08 9.81 -4.76
N ARG A 102 1.98 9.98 -5.52
CA ARG A 102 1.87 11.02 -6.57
C ARG A 102 2.12 12.42 -6.02
N ASP A 103 1.57 12.74 -4.84
CA ASP A 103 1.82 14.04 -4.17
C ASP A 103 3.29 14.21 -3.78
N VAL A 104 3.95 13.15 -3.30
CA VAL A 104 5.41 13.17 -3.06
C VAL A 104 6.21 13.38 -4.36
N LEU A 105 5.76 12.82 -5.48
CA LEU A 105 6.41 13.09 -6.77
C LEU A 105 6.21 14.55 -7.21
N GLU A 106 5.04 15.15 -6.95
CA GLU A 106 4.74 16.54 -7.32
C GLU A 106 5.48 17.54 -6.41
N TYR A 107 5.53 17.32 -5.09
CA TYR A 107 6.05 18.31 -4.14
C TYR A 107 7.38 17.93 -3.47
N GLY A 108 7.90 16.72 -3.70
CA GLY A 108 9.14 16.23 -3.10
C GLY A 108 9.07 16.24 -1.57
N LYS A 109 10.14 16.72 -0.93
CA LYS A 109 10.26 16.83 0.54
C LYS A 109 9.23 17.78 1.18
N GLU A 110 8.62 18.67 0.39
CA GLU A 110 7.59 19.61 0.85
C GLU A 110 6.18 18.99 0.81
N SER A 111 6.03 17.79 0.26
CA SER A 111 4.77 17.05 0.30
C SER A 111 4.34 16.80 1.75
N ARG A 112 3.03 16.93 2.02
CA ARG A 112 2.43 16.51 3.29
C ARG A 112 2.65 15.04 3.62
N TYR A 113 2.92 14.21 2.60
CA TYR A 113 3.16 12.78 2.73
C TYR A 113 4.64 12.40 2.63
N ALA A 114 5.56 13.37 2.50
CA ALA A 114 7.00 13.10 2.40
C ALA A 114 7.55 12.28 3.59
N ARG A 115 6.91 12.43 4.76
CA ARG A 115 7.27 11.70 5.98
C ARG A 115 6.54 10.36 6.15
N HIS A 116 5.52 10.09 5.35
CA HIS A 116 4.79 8.81 5.38
C HIS A 116 5.63 7.67 4.83
N PHE A 117 6.49 7.98 3.87
CA PHE A 117 7.38 7.03 3.22
C PHE A 117 8.81 7.11 3.79
N ASP A 118 9.50 5.98 3.76
CA ASP A 118 10.89 5.88 4.17
C ASP A 118 11.83 6.24 3.01
N ILE A 119 12.01 7.54 2.79
CA ILE A 119 12.79 8.13 1.71
C ILE A 119 14.06 8.78 2.26
N ASP A 120 15.20 8.45 1.66
CA ASP A 120 16.49 9.10 1.85
C ASP A 120 16.55 10.40 1.04
N TRP A 121 16.15 11.50 1.67
CA TRP A 121 16.13 12.84 1.09
C TRP A 121 17.52 13.51 0.97
N SER A 122 18.62 12.81 1.28
CA SER A 122 19.98 13.32 1.01
C SER A 122 20.29 13.44 -0.49
N ARG A 123 19.45 12.82 -1.32
CA ARG A 123 19.49 12.81 -2.79
C ARG A 123 18.07 12.89 -3.37
N ARG A 124 17.98 13.09 -4.69
CA ARG A 124 16.70 13.07 -5.42
C ARG A 124 16.02 11.70 -5.32
N LEU A 125 14.69 11.72 -5.30
CA LEU A 125 13.88 10.51 -5.26
C LEU A 125 14.04 9.69 -6.56
N THR A 126 14.59 8.49 -6.50
CA THR A 126 14.81 7.67 -7.69
C THR A 126 13.57 6.89 -8.11
N LEU A 127 13.25 6.89 -9.40
CA LEU A 127 12.10 6.20 -9.99
C LEU A 127 12.59 5.22 -11.08
N PRO A 128 12.87 3.95 -10.73
CA PRO A 128 13.52 2.99 -11.61
C PRO A 128 12.52 2.26 -12.53
N PHE A 129 11.86 3.00 -13.42
CA PHE A 129 10.81 2.47 -14.30
C PHE A 129 11.16 2.48 -15.78
N LEU A 130 12.30 3.07 -16.16
CA LEU A 130 12.70 3.15 -17.57
C LEU A 130 13.31 1.83 -18.04
N GLY A 131 13.09 1.48 -19.31
CA GLY A 131 13.73 0.33 -19.96
C GLY A 131 15.26 0.48 -20.11
N ASP A 132 15.73 1.73 -20.22
CA ASP A 132 17.14 2.11 -20.36
C ASP A 132 17.43 3.40 -19.56
N THR A 133 18.61 3.99 -19.72
CA THR A 133 18.98 5.28 -19.15
C THR A 133 18.05 6.40 -19.63
N PHE A 134 17.89 7.45 -18.82
CA PHE A 134 17.06 8.61 -19.17
C PHE A 134 17.47 9.23 -20.53
N ASP A 135 18.77 9.40 -20.75
CA ASP A 135 19.29 9.98 -21.99
C ASP A 135 18.96 9.12 -23.21
N ALA A 136 19.08 7.79 -23.09
CA ALA A 136 18.74 6.88 -24.19
C ALA A 136 17.23 6.90 -24.53
N VAL A 137 16.36 6.84 -23.53
CA VAL A 137 14.90 6.88 -23.77
C VAL A 137 14.45 8.24 -24.31
N LEU A 138 15.12 9.33 -23.91
CA LEU A 138 14.90 10.67 -24.47
C LEU A 138 15.40 10.77 -25.91
N GLU A 139 16.57 10.20 -26.20
CA GLU A 139 17.13 10.24 -27.55
C GLU A 139 16.26 9.45 -28.54
N ASN A 140 15.69 8.34 -28.10
CA ASN A 140 14.74 7.51 -28.85
C ASN A 140 13.33 8.13 -28.97
N GLY A 141 13.04 9.22 -28.25
CA GLY A 141 11.70 9.84 -28.23
C GLY A 141 10.63 9.01 -27.51
N GLU A 142 11.04 8.08 -26.63
CA GLU A 142 10.14 7.25 -25.83
C GLU A 142 9.53 8.02 -24.64
N ILE A 143 10.23 9.06 -24.19
CA ILE A 143 9.75 9.98 -23.16
C ILE A 143 9.53 11.37 -23.75
N ALA A 144 8.41 12.00 -23.40
CA ALA A 144 8.04 13.33 -23.87
C ALA A 144 7.23 14.09 -22.81
N ILE A 145 7.05 15.39 -22.99
CA ILE A 145 6.12 16.16 -22.17
C ILE A 145 4.71 16.06 -22.76
N LYS A 146 3.76 15.59 -21.97
CA LYS A 146 2.35 15.44 -22.37
C LYS A 146 1.42 15.89 -21.25
N PRO A 147 0.18 16.31 -21.57
CA PRO A 147 -0.81 16.56 -20.53
C PRO A 147 -1.21 15.23 -19.86
N ASP A 148 -1.28 15.22 -18.54
CA ASP A 148 -1.85 14.12 -17.76
C ASP A 148 -3.31 13.89 -18.21
N PRO A 149 -3.71 12.66 -18.56
CA PRO A 149 -5.06 12.41 -19.09
C PRO A 149 -6.21 12.77 -18.13
N ALA A 150 -5.96 12.78 -16.82
CA ALA A 150 -6.97 13.05 -15.81
C ALA A 150 -7.02 14.54 -15.42
N THR A 151 -5.88 15.24 -15.42
CA THR A 151 -5.77 16.61 -14.88
C THR A 151 -5.42 17.66 -15.92
N GLY A 152 -4.95 17.27 -17.10
CA GLY A 152 -4.45 18.18 -18.14
C GLY A 152 -3.10 18.85 -17.82
N LYS A 153 -2.55 18.63 -16.61
CA LYS A 153 -1.28 19.22 -16.18
C LYS A 153 -0.11 18.65 -16.99
N PRO A 154 0.98 19.41 -17.24
CA PRO A 154 2.15 18.88 -17.90
C PRO A 154 2.84 17.77 -17.08
N THR A 155 3.27 16.71 -17.74
CA THR A 155 3.93 15.53 -17.14
C THR A 155 5.06 15.00 -18.00
N PHE A 156 6.00 14.29 -17.40
CA PHE A 156 6.85 13.37 -18.15
C PHE A 156 6.04 12.11 -18.48
N ALA A 157 5.75 11.91 -19.76
CA ALA A 157 5.05 10.73 -20.25
C ALA A 157 6.04 9.70 -20.82
N TYR A 158 6.08 8.52 -20.22
CA TYR A 158 6.81 7.35 -20.69
C TYR A 158 5.83 6.21 -20.94
N TYR A 159 5.52 5.96 -22.22
CA TYR A 159 4.38 5.15 -22.65
C TYR A 159 3.08 5.58 -21.95
N ASP A 160 2.47 4.70 -21.15
CA ASP A 160 1.22 4.94 -20.44
C ASP A 160 1.41 5.55 -19.04
N ASN A 161 2.66 5.84 -18.63
CA ASN A 161 2.96 6.42 -17.33
C ASN A 161 3.17 7.93 -17.44
N TYR A 162 2.46 8.70 -16.61
CA TYR A 162 2.46 10.16 -16.61
C TYR A 162 2.97 10.69 -15.26
N TYR A 163 4.27 10.97 -15.17
CA TYR A 163 4.92 11.40 -13.94
C TYR A 163 4.72 12.91 -13.72
N PRO A 164 4.16 13.33 -12.56
CA PRO A 164 3.83 14.73 -12.31
C PRO A 164 5.10 15.59 -12.22
N LEU A 165 5.03 16.80 -12.79
CA LEU A 165 6.07 17.81 -12.65
C LEU A 165 5.87 18.64 -11.38
N ALA A 166 6.97 19.04 -10.77
CA ALA A 166 6.96 19.98 -9.68
C ALA A 166 6.30 21.31 -10.10
N PRO A 167 5.35 21.86 -9.32
CA PRO A 167 4.59 23.05 -9.69
C PRO A 167 5.46 24.24 -10.13
N ALA A 168 6.59 24.46 -9.45
CA ALA A 168 7.53 25.54 -9.76
C ALA A 168 8.14 25.45 -11.17
N THR A 169 8.11 24.28 -11.80
CA THR A 169 8.69 24.09 -13.13
C THR A 169 7.70 24.36 -14.27
N TRP A 170 6.39 24.48 -14.00
CA TRP A 170 5.39 24.63 -15.07
C TRP A 170 4.25 25.60 -14.80
N GLN A 171 3.91 25.92 -13.54
CA GLN A 171 2.79 26.81 -13.24
C GLN A 171 2.96 28.19 -13.88
N GLY A 172 1.93 28.65 -14.58
CA GLY A 172 1.94 29.91 -15.36
C GLY A 172 2.68 29.82 -16.69
N ARG A 173 3.17 28.63 -17.06
CA ARG A 173 3.89 28.33 -18.31
C ARG A 173 3.39 27.02 -18.94
N GLU A 174 2.13 26.66 -18.72
CA GLU A 174 1.54 25.38 -19.11
C GLU A 174 1.73 25.11 -20.61
N ALA A 175 1.35 26.07 -21.45
CA ALA A 175 1.46 25.97 -22.90
C ALA A 175 2.91 25.88 -23.39
N GLU A 176 3.82 26.61 -22.75
CA GLU A 176 5.26 26.57 -23.05
C GLU A 176 5.84 25.19 -22.74
N ILE A 177 5.57 24.67 -21.54
CA ILE A 177 6.07 23.37 -21.10
C ILE A 177 5.48 22.22 -21.94
N LEU A 178 4.19 22.29 -22.29
CA LEU A 178 3.55 21.29 -23.16
C LEU A 178 4.06 21.33 -24.61
N ALA A 179 4.56 22.47 -25.07
CA ALA A 179 5.15 22.62 -26.40
C ALA A 179 6.64 22.21 -26.45
N LEU A 180 7.22 21.79 -25.32
CA LEU A 180 8.64 21.49 -25.22
C LEU A 180 9.00 20.21 -26.00
N THR A 181 9.82 20.38 -27.04
CA THR A 181 10.32 19.29 -27.90
C THR A 181 11.85 19.20 -27.95
N ASP A 182 12.55 20.25 -27.54
CA ASP A 182 14.01 20.26 -27.47
C ASP A 182 14.51 19.32 -26.36
N LYS A 183 15.36 18.36 -26.73
CA LYS A 183 15.83 17.32 -25.81
C LYS A 183 16.68 17.89 -24.68
N ALA A 184 17.51 18.91 -24.95
CA ALA A 184 18.33 19.53 -23.91
C ALA A 184 17.44 20.24 -22.87
N ALA A 185 16.40 20.93 -23.31
CA ALA A 185 15.43 21.55 -22.41
C ALA A 185 14.59 20.52 -21.62
N ILE A 186 14.22 19.39 -22.24
CA ILE A 186 13.54 18.29 -21.54
C ILE A 186 14.44 17.67 -20.46
N ALA A 187 15.73 17.49 -20.75
CA ALA A 187 16.71 17.01 -19.78
C ALA A 187 16.92 18.00 -18.62
N ASP A 188 17.02 19.30 -18.91
CA ASP A 188 17.09 20.35 -17.87
C ASP A 188 15.82 20.38 -17.01
N LEU A 189 14.64 20.18 -17.61
CA LEU A 189 13.38 20.07 -16.88
C LEU A 189 13.38 18.87 -15.93
N HIS A 190 13.94 17.72 -16.34
CA HIS A 190 14.09 16.54 -15.49
C HIS A 190 15.03 16.79 -14.31
N GLU A 191 16.13 17.51 -14.52
CA GLU A 191 17.08 17.85 -13.46
C GLU A 191 16.47 18.74 -12.36
N ARG A 192 15.43 19.50 -12.71
CA ARG A 192 14.68 20.36 -11.77
C ARG A 192 13.59 19.62 -10.99
N GLN A 193 13.34 18.34 -11.27
CA GLN A 193 12.35 17.56 -10.53
C GLN A 193 12.90 17.07 -9.20
N PRO A 194 12.05 16.91 -8.16
CA PRO A 194 12.47 16.33 -6.88
C PRO A 194 12.84 14.85 -7.01
N TRP A 195 12.46 14.24 -8.12
CA TRP A 195 12.72 12.85 -8.47
C TRP A 195 13.61 12.73 -9.70
N LYS A 196 14.13 11.53 -9.95
CA LYS A 196 14.92 11.15 -11.11
C LYS A 196 14.42 9.82 -11.67
N LEU A 197 13.84 9.84 -12.87
CA LEU A 197 13.60 8.61 -13.64
C LEU A 197 14.92 7.95 -14.04
N MET A 198 14.98 6.64 -13.90
CA MET A 198 16.17 5.85 -14.20
C MET A 198 15.81 4.43 -14.66
N SER A 199 16.81 3.69 -15.13
CA SER A 199 16.61 2.31 -15.57
C SER A 199 16.21 1.42 -14.41
N TRP A 200 15.27 0.49 -14.66
CA TRP A 200 14.91 -0.55 -13.68
C TRP A 200 16.10 -1.44 -13.28
N ARG A 201 17.10 -1.56 -14.17
CA ARG A 201 18.32 -2.36 -13.95
C ARG A 201 19.21 -1.81 -12.84
N ASP A 202 19.11 -0.51 -12.57
CA ASP A 202 19.92 0.18 -11.56
C ASP A 202 19.26 0.22 -10.18
N ALA A 203 18.02 -0.27 -10.05
CA ALA A 203 17.23 -0.21 -8.81
C ALA A 203 17.96 -0.83 -7.61
N ALA A 204 18.67 -1.93 -7.81
CA ALA A 204 19.34 -2.65 -6.72
C ALA A 204 20.47 -1.84 -6.03
N ARG A 205 21.06 -0.87 -6.74
CA ARG A 205 22.24 -0.12 -6.25
C ARG A 205 21.93 1.31 -5.86
N SER A 206 20.89 1.89 -6.42
CA SER A 206 20.75 3.35 -6.47
C SER A 206 19.44 3.88 -5.91
N LEU A 207 18.58 3.03 -5.33
CA LEU A 207 17.31 3.48 -4.77
C LEU A 207 17.48 4.41 -3.57
N SER A 208 16.67 5.47 -3.56
CA SER A 208 16.61 6.48 -2.50
C SER A 208 15.46 6.25 -1.49
N TYR A 209 14.89 5.05 -1.43
CA TYR A 209 13.83 4.71 -0.47
C TYR A 209 13.91 3.23 -0.07
N ARG A 210 13.41 2.91 1.14
CA ARG A 210 13.31 1.52 1.60
C ARG A 210 12.19 0.80 0.84
N ARG A 211 12.48 -0.42 0.37
CA ARG A 211 11.51 -1.32 -0.28
C ARG A 211 11.06 -2.43 0.65
N PHE A 212 9.97 -3.09 0.28
CA PHE A 212 9.66 -4.44 0.75
C PHE A 212 10.50 -5.45 -0.05
N PHE A 213 11.53 -6.02 0.58
CA PHE A 213 12.54 -6.85 -0.10
C PHE A 213 13.11 -6.16 -1.37
N GLU A 214 13.24 -6.90 -2.48
CA GLU A 214 13.72 -6.39 -3.76
C GLU A 214 12.59 -5.91 -4.70
N VAL A 215 11.34 -5.82 -4.20
CA VAL A 215 10.18 -5.48 -5.03
C VAL A 215 10.16 -3.98 -5.32
N THR A 216 10.52 -3.61 -6.56
CA THR A 216 10.62 -2.22 -7.01
C THR A 216 9.32 -1.42 -6.92
N GLY A 217 8.16 -2.09 -7.00
CA GLY A 217 6.84 -1.46 -6.96
C GLY A 217 6.28 -1.15 -5.57
N LEU A 218 7.05 -1.40 -4.49
CA LEU A 218 6.60 -1.20 -3.11
C LEU A 218 7.55 -0.25 -2.37
N VAL A 219 6.98 0.77 -1.72
CA VAL A 219 7.70 1.72 -0.88
C VAL A 219 7.36 1.51 0.59
N GLY A 220 8.38 1.51 1.44
CA GLY A 220 8.25 1.34 2.88
C GLY A 220 7.57 2.54 3.54
N MET A 221 6.67 2.23 4.49
CA MET A 221 5.95 3.21 5.30
C MET A 221 6.64 3.41 6.65
N ARG A 222 6.53 4.62 7.19
CA ARG A 222 7.09 5.03 8.49
C ARG A 222 6.07 4.97 9.62
N VAL A 223 5.45 3.81 9.81
CA VAL A 223 4.36 3.61 10.79
C VAL A 223 4.81 3.75 12.26
N GLU A 224 6.12 3.85 12.53
CA GLU A 224 6.62 4.27 13.84
C GLU A 224 6.19 5.71 14.19
N ASP A 225 6.06 6.59 13.20
CA ASP A 225 5.51 7.93 13.35
C ASP A 225 3.99 7.84 13.62
N LYS A 226 3.52 8.58 14.62
CA LYS A 226 2.12 8.52 15.05
C LYS A 226 1.18 9.01 13.95
N THR A 227 1.52 10.09 13.25
CA THR A 227 0.65 10.64 12.19
C THR A 227 0.49 9.64 11.06
N VAL A 228 1.58 8.95 10.68
CA VAL A 228 1.56 7.93 9.63
C VAL A 228 0.73 6.72 10.05
N PHE A 229 0.86 6.28 11.31
CA PHE A 229 0.00 5.24 11.88
C PHE A 229 -1.48 5.65 11.83
N ASP A 230 -1.82 6.84 12.34
CA ASP A 230 -3.20 7.32 12.38
C ASP A 230 -3.82 7.40 10.98
N ASP A 231 -3.08 7.94 10.00
CA ASP A 231 -3.53 8.09 8.62
C ASP A 231 -3.71 6.74 7.90
N THR A 232 -2.82 5.77 8.15
CA THR A 232 -2.89 4.43 7.53
C THR A 232 -3.90 3.50 8.21
N HIS A 233 -4.22 3.74 9.49
CA HIS A 233 -5.07 2.85 10.28
C HIS A 233 -6.49 3.38 10.52
N ARG A 234 -6.82 4.61 10.11
CA ARG A 234 -8.14 5.21 10.36
C ARG A 234 -9.31 4.28 10.01
N LEU A 235 -9.34 3.73 8.79
CA LEU A 235 -10.38 2.78 8.38
C LEU A 235 -10.32 1.46 9.16
N ILE A 236 -9.12 0.91 9.37
CA ILE A 236 -8.94 -0.33 10.16
C ILE A 236 -9.55 -0.17 11.56
N LEU A 237 -9.25 0.93 12.24
CA LEU A 237 -9.73 1.22 13.57
C LEU A 237 -11.25 1.47 13.59
N GLU A 238 -11.80 2.15 12.57
CA GLU A 238 -13.24 2.30 12.39
C GLU A 238 -13.94 0.92 12.30
N LEU A 239 -13.42 0.01 11.48
CA LEU A 239 -13.98 -1.32 11.28
C LEU A 239 -13.96 -2.17 12.56
N VAL A 240 -12.91 -2.05 13.37
CA VAL A 240 -12.84 -2.72 14.68
C VAL A 240 -13.79 -2.08 15.69
N ARG A 241 -13.82 -0.74 15.78
CA ARG A 241 -14.65 -0.01 16.77
C ARG A 241 -16.15 -0.20 16.52
N THR A 242 -16.56 -0.32 15.26
CA THR A 242 -17.95 -0.64 14.87
C THR A 242 -18.29 -2.12 15.06
N GLY A 243 -17.32 -2.96 15.41
CA GLY A 243 -17.48 -4.40 15.55
C GLY A 243 -17.74 -5.09 14.21
N ALA A 244 -17.36 -4.50 13.09
CA ALA A 244 -17.39 -5.16 11.79
C ALA A 244 -16.25 -6.17 11.64
N VAL A 245 -15.12 -5.93 12.34
CA VAL A 245 -13.92 -6.77 12.35
C VAL A 245 -13.59 -7.16 13.78
N ASP A 246 -13.41 -8.46 14.01
CA ASP A 246 -13.09 -9.05 15.32
C ASP A 246 -11.59 -9.24 15.52
N GLY A 247 -10.81 -9.27 14.44
CA GLY A 247 -9.37 -9.45 14.51
C GLY A 247 -8.57 -8.91 13.33
N LEU A 248 -7.28 -8.75 13.56
CA LEU A 248 -6.29 -8.25 12.61
C LEU A 248 -5.15 -9.27 12.49
N ARG A 249 -4.80 -9.64 11.25
CA ARG A 249 -3.54 -10.27 10.93
C ARG A 249 -2.62 -9.22 10.32
N ILE A 250 -1.44 -9.06 10.91
CA ILE A 250 -0.46 -8.07 10.47
C ILE A 250 0.54 -8.73 9.53
N ASP A 251 0.61 -8.23 8.31
CA ASP A 251 1.60 -8.62 7.31
C ASP A 251 2.99 -8.13 7.66
N HIS A 252 3.99 -9.00 7.49
CA HIS A 252 5.41 -8.67 7.54
C HIS A 252 5.84 -7.75 8.70
N ILE A 253 5.58 -8.21 9.93
CA ILE A 253 5.86 -7.43 11.14
C ILE A 253 7.36 -7.10 11.31
N ASP A 254 8.24 -7.99 10.82
CA ASP A 254 9.70 -7.83 10.90
C ASP A 254 10.24 -6.70 10.02
N GLY A 255 9.44 -6.18 9.08
CA GLY A 255 9.82 -5.04 8.24
C GLY A 255 9.69 -3.68 8.94
N LEU A 256 8.99 -3.62 10.07
CA LEU A 256 8.76 -2.36 10.78
C LEU A 256 10.00 -1.92 11.56
N ALA A 257 10.20 -0.60 11.66
CA ALA A 257 11.34 -0.03 12.40
C ALA A 257 11.27 -0.30 13.91
N ASP A 258 10.06 -0.27 14.49
CA ASP A 258 9.81 -0.66 15.89
C ASP A 258 8.50 -1.47 15.99
N PRO A 259 8.58 -2.80 15.78
CA PRO A 259 7.41 -3.67 15.82
C PRO A 259 6.70 -3.68 17.18
N LYS A 260 7.45 -3.55 18.28
CA LYS A 260 6.90 -3.55 19.63
C LYS A 260 6.06 -2.30 19.87
N ALA A 261 6.60 -1.12 19.55
CA ALA A 261 5.85 0.13 19.71
C ALA A 261 4.62 0.16 18.80
N TYR A 262 4.73 -0.34 17.57
CA TYR A 262 3.59 -0.50 16.66
C TYR A 262 2.48 -1.37 17.28
N LEU A 263 2.82 -2.57 17.76
CA LEU A 263 1.87 -3.50 18.35
C LEU A 263 1.23 -2.95 19.64
N ALA A 264 2.01 -2.26 20.48
CA ALA A 264 1.51 -1.61 21.68
C ALA A 264 0.48 -0.51 21.34
N ARG A 265 0.80 0.34 20.36
CA ARG A 265 -0.12 1.38 19.87
C ARG A 265 -1.38 0.77 19.27
N LEU A 266 -1.23 -0.24 18.42
CA LEU A 266 -2.37 -0.92 17.81
C LEU A 266 -3.28 -1.53 18.90
N ARG A 267 -2.71 -2.26 19.86
CA ARG A 267 -3.46 -2.84 20.98
C ARG A 267 -4.22 -1.78 21.78
N GLN A 268 -3.61 -0.63 22.03
CA GLN A 268 -4.26 0.48 22.73
C GLN A 268 -5.49 0.98 21.96
N GLU A 269 -5.40 1.09 20.64
CA GLU A 269 -6.48 1.60 19.78
C GLU A 269 -7.61 0.60 19.53
N VAL A 270 -7.29 -0.69 19.39
CA VAL A 270 -8.29 -1.75 19.10
C VAL A 270 -8.88 -2.39 20.36
N GLY A 271 -8.29 -2.10 21.53
CA GLY A 271 -8.71 -2.65 22.80
C GLY A 271 -8.33 -4.13 23.02
N PRO A 272 -8.62 -4.68 24.20
CA PRO A 272 -8.20 -6.03 24.59
C PRO A 272 -9.00 -7.15 23.90
N ALA A 273 -10.21 -6.85 23.39
CA ALA A 273 -11.10 -7.86 22.83
C ALA A 273 -10.75 -8.26 21.38
N CYS A 274 -10.12 -7.35 20.63
CA CYS A 274 -9.72 -7.57 19.24
C CYS A 274 -8.60 -8.61 19.17
N TYR A 275 -8.77 -9.65 18.34
CA TYR A 275 -7.73 -10.64 18.12
C TYR A 275 -6.61 -10.05 17.27
N ILE A 276 -5.35 -10.13 17.71
CA ILE A 276 -4.19 -9.67 16.92
C ILE A 276 -3.24 -10.84 16.68
N THR A 277 -2.87 -11.07 15.43
CA THR A 277 -1.80 -12.03 15.07
C THR A 277 -0.85 -11.40 14.08
N VAL A 278 0.37 -11.91 14.00
CA VAL A 278 1.44 -11.38 13.15
C VAL A 278 1.96 -12.47 12.23
N GLU A 279 2.29 -12.11 11.00
CA GLU A 279 3.16 -12.94 10.18
C GLU A 279 4.61 -12.74 10.59
N LYS A 280 5.17 -13.76 11.26
CA LYS A 280 6.59 -13.83 11.61
C LYS A 280 7.12 -15.22 11.35
N ILE A 281 8.26 -15.31 10.67
CA ILE A 281 8.97 -16.58 10.50
C ILE A 281 9.89 -16.74 11.71
N LEU A 282 9.77 -17.87 12.42
CA LEU A 282 10.61 -18.18 13.58
C LEU A 282 11.66 -19.22 13.19
N ALA A 283 12.92 -18.93 13.49
CA ALA A 283 13.98 -19.92 13.41
C ALA A 283 13.78 -21.04 14.46
N LYS A 284 14.50 -22.15 14.29
CA LYS A 284 14.44 -23.25 15.26
C LYS A 284 14.92 -22.78 16.64
N GLY A 285 14.03 -22.84 17.64
CA GLY A 285 14.32 -22.42 19.02
C GLY A 285 14.02 -20.96 19.30
N GLU A 286 13.71 -20.16 18.28
CA GLU A 286 13.25 -18.79 18.45
C GLU A 286 11.80 -18.76 18.95
N GLN A 287 11.51 -17.82 19.85
CA GLN A 287 10.16 -17.55 20.33
C GLN A 287 9.76 -16.13 19.93
N LEU A 288 8.45 -15.90 19.80
CA LEU A 288 7.96 -14.53 19.72
C LEU A 288 8.31 -13.78 21.02
N PRO A 289 8.67 -12.49 20.97
CA PRO A 289 8.93 -11.73 22.17
C PRO A 289 7.71 -11.74 23.11
N ASP A 290 7.92 -12.05 24.38
CA ASP A 290 6.86 -12.20 25.38
C ASP A 290 6.11 -10.89 25.67
N ASP A 291 6.74 -9.75 25.36
CA ASP A 291 6.20 -8.41 25.57
C ASP A 291 5.39 -7.89 24.37
N TRP A 292 5.22 -8.68 23.31
CA TRP A 292 4.35 -8.33 22.19
C TRP A 292 2.87 -8.60 22.55
N PRO A 293 1.98 -7.59 22.49
CA PRO A 293 0.57 -7.72 22.90
C PRO A 293 -0.31 -8.41 21.83
N VAL A 294 0.18 -9.53 21.29
CA VAL A 294 -0.50 -10.37 20.30
C VAL A 294 -1.27 -11.51 20.96
N SER A 295 -2.30 -12.01 20.28
CA SER A 295 -3.24 -12.99 20.83
C SER A 295 -2.81 -14.45 20.63
N SER A 296 -1.82 -14.74 19.78
CA SER A 296 -1.33 -16.11 19.57
C SER A 296 0.18 -16.13 19.31
N PRO A 297 0.93 -17.10 19.86
CA PRO A 297 2.37 -17.21 19.63
C PRO A 297 2.79 -18.05 18.40
N ARG A 298 1.90 -18.64 17.58
CA ARG A 298 2.36 -19.62 16.57
C ARG A 298 1.53 -19.68 15.28
N TRP A 299 1.99 -18.98 14.24
CA TRP A 299 1.87 -19.47 12.87
C TRP A 299 3.26 -19.94 12.40
N ARG A 300 3.48 -21.25 12.35
CA ARG A 300 4.62 -21.83 11.62
C ARG A 300 4.14 -22.00 10.18
N ARG A 301 4.75 -21.30 9.22
CA ARG A 301 4.72 -21.81 7.83
C ARG A 301 5.49 -23.14 7.85
N CYS A 302 4.79 -24.25 7.64
CA CYS A 302 5.42 -25.51 7.26
C CYS A 302 5.90 -25.41 5.82
#